data_AF-A0A2T0ACV3-F1
#
_entry.id   AF-A0A2T0ACV3-F1
#
_cell.length_a   1.000
_cell.length_b   1.000
_cell.length_c   1.000
_cell.angle_alpha   90.00
_cell.angle_beta   90.00
_cell.angle_gamma   90.00
#
_symmetry.space_group_name_H-M   'P 1'
#
loop_
_entity.id
_entity.type
_entity.pdbx_description
1 polymer ?
#
loop_
_entity_poly.entity_id
_entity_poly.type
_entity_poly.pdbx_seq_one_letter_code
_entity_poly.pdbx_strand_id
1 'polypeptide(L)'
;MSSDNAAIKDESRQDMTRPLPEYFISSSHNTYLIGSQFQGQSTVEGYIRALQQGCRSVELDVWDGDDGEPAVTHGHTLTTKIPVRNVLQAIAQYAFLASPYPVILSVEVHCELDQQDKLAAILNETLGDKLVSRRLDEMEADKDVEKLPSPADLKGKFLLKAKNKFITTSNDNGFPVKLVPSGDDSSSSEQSSQSSSDGDFKNSKFYRAIRQFRSSDSSSTRPSILRSHSSRSSFGATPVPRAASPGVSPSRITENELSVSPPAMGAPLLSPPALPTKPKDMAMSQALANLLVYTIGVKARGFNKKEKYAATHVISLGESRLTKMLRDEAARQDFVAHNRGHLTRAYPRGSRLTSSNFAPHHMWAAGVQLVALNWQTFDVGMELNLAMFARAGRCGYVLKPDFLRKKGEEKDKIAALRSEKYRLEVEVISAQQLPRPRGSGTDVEPMNLDPFVEVSLFVPGVVTPQKRRTPVVLGNAFNPTFRSHSSSTGTTASASRFSFTFSSHPSPGMLDLVFVRFEVLNAKGNPKAAMEEGKGDPVGAYTIGVGALMPGYRHLPLYDSMGDQHLYSTLFIRSKVVRTGESS
;
A
#
# COMPACT_ATOMS: atom_id res chain seq x y z
N MET A 1 25.84 -16.79 11.76
CA MET A 1 25.03 -17.92 11.27
C MET A 1 25.58 -18.37 9.93
N SER A 2 25.57 -19.67 9.60
CA SER A 2 25.89 -20.09 8.23
C SER A 2 24.68 -19.93 7.31
N SER A 3 24.94 -19.69 6.03
CA SER A 3 23.97 -19.79 4.93
C SER A 3 23.26 -21.15 4.89
N ASP A 4 23.97 -22.21 5.28
CA ASP A 4 23.54 -23.61 5.14
C ASP A 4 22.35 -23.97 6.05
N ASN A 5 22.03 -23.11 7.02
CA ASN A 5 20.85 -23.23 7.88
C ASN A 5 19.85 -22.07 7.69
N ALA A 6 19.76 -21.52 6.48
CA ALA A 6 18.78 -20.50 6.12
C ALA A 6 17.34 -20.95 6.39
N ALA A 7 16.55 -20.05 6.97
CA ALA A 7 15.12 -20.27 7.22
C ALA A 7 14.26 -20.21 5.95
N ILE A 8 14.72 -19.43 4.96
CA ILE A 8 14.10 -19.33 3.63
C ILE A 8 14.71 -20.35 2.68
N LYS A 9 13.85 -21.02 1.91
CA LYS A 9 14.21 -21.91 0.80
C LYS A 9 14.91 -21.10 -0.30
N ASP A 10 15.98 -21.64 -0.88
CA ASP A 10 16.57 -21.05 -2.09
C ASP A 10 15.62 -21.25 -3.29
N GLU A 11 15.27 -20.15 -3.91
CA GLU A 11 14.45 -20.07 -5.13
C GLU A 11 15.04 -19.07 -6.14
N SER A 12 16.34 -18.76 -6.01
CA SER A 12 17.09 -17.80 -6.84
C SER A 12 16.95 -18.01 -8.36
N ARG A 13 16.55 -19.21 -8.80
CA ARG A 13 16.41 -19.62 -10.19
C ARG A 13 14.95 -19.95 -10.55
N GLN A 14 14.08 -18.94 -10.55
CA GLN A 14 12.72 -19.05 -11.09
C GLN A 14 12.70 -18.90 -12.62
N ASP A 15 11.65 -19.42 -13.26
CA ASP A 15 11.33 -19.15 -14.67
C ASP A 15 10.95 -17.67 -14.85
N MET A 16 11.69 -16.96 -15.71
CA MET A 16 11.50 -15.53 -16.02
C MET A 16 11.03 -15.26 -17.46
N THR A 17 10.66 -16.31 -18.21
CA THR A 17 10.23 -16.21 -19.63
C THR A 17 8.71 -16.35 -19.80
N ARG A 18 7.92 -16.26 -18.72
CA ARG A 18 6.44 -16.22 -18.81
C ARG A 18 5.94 -14.80 -19.09
N PRO A 19 4.74 -14.62 -19.66
CA PRO A 19 4.13 -13.30 -19.81
C PRO A 19 4.08 -12.50 -18.51
N LEU A 20 4.27 -11.18 -18.57
CA LEU A 20 4.27 -10.29 -17.40
C LEU A 20 3.09 -10.48 -16.40
N PRO A 21 1.85 -10.79 -16.82
CA PRO A 21 0.73 -11.08 -15.91
C PRO A 21 0.87 -12.34 -15.06
N GLU A 22 1.84 -13.23 -15.35
CA GLU A 22 2.09 -14.46 -14.60
C GLU A 22 2.93 -14.24 -13.31
N TYR A 23 3.38 -13.01 -13.02
CA TYR A 23 4.20 -12.68 -11.84
C TYR A 23 3.48 -11.76 -10.85
N PHE A 24 3.78 -11.90 -9.57
CA PHE A 24 3.63 -10.81 -8.59
C PHE A 24 4.79 -9.82 -8.77
N ILE A 25 4.49 -8.51 -8.65
CA ILE A 25 5.42 -7.42 -8.98
C ILE A 25 5.52 -6.49 -7.77
N SER A 26 6.73 -6.34 -7.22
CA SER A 26 6.98 -5.50 -6.05
C SER A 26 6.64 -4.05 -6.38
N SER A 27 5.69 -3.44 -5.65
CA SER A 27 5.00 -2.23 -6.08
C SER A 27 4.87 -1.18 -4.97
N SER A 28 4.98 0.08 -5.35
CA SER A 28 4.89 1.25 -4.48
C SER A 28 3.68 2.13 -4.83
N HIS A 29 3.15 2.82 -3.83
CA HIS A 29 2.11 3.82 -3.91
C HIS A 29 2.67 5.15 -3.40
N ASN A 30 2.35 6.25 -4.09
CA ASN A 30 2.81 7.61 -3.78
C ASN A 30 4.31 7.66 -3.44
N THR A 31 5.15 7.03 -4.28
CA THR A 31 6.56 6.68 -4.01
C THR A 31 7.46 7.88 -3.63
N TYR A 32 7.04 9.08 -4.02
CA TYR A 32 7.69 10.34 -3.67
C TYR A 32 7.58 10.69 -2.16
N LEU A 33 6.57 10.20 -1.44
CA LEU A 33 6.32 10.57 -0.05
C LEU A 33 7.18 9.81 0.96
N ILE A 34 7.92 10.54 1.81
CA ILE A 34 8.63 9.97 2.97
C ILE A 34 7.88 10.15 4.30
N GLY A 35 6.57 10.40 4.28
CA GLY A 35 5.76 10.52 5.49
C GLY A 35 4.26 10.42 5.27
N SER A 36 3.50 11.23 6.04
CA SER A 36 2.04 11.34 5.95
C SER A 36 1.58 11.80 4.56
N GLN A 37 0.44 11.29 4.13
CA GLN A 37 -0.25 11.69 2.90
C GLN A 37 -0.66 13.18 2.86
N PHE A 38 -0.63 13.91 3.99
CA PHE A 38 -1.15 15.28 4.06
C PHE A 38 -0.08 16.37 4.12
N GLN A 39 1.02 16.11 4.84
CA GLN A 39 2.07 17.08 5.15
C GLN A 39 3.47 16.44 5.06
N GLY A 40 3.59 15.31 4.34
CA GLY A 40 4.87 14.69 4.04
C GLY A 40 5.70 15.52 3.05
N GLN A 41 7.01 15.34 3.08
CA GLN A 41 7.87 15.82 2.00
C GLN A 41 7.81 14.84 0.82
N SER A 42 7.67 15.39 -0.39
CA SER A 42 7.97 14.72 -1.65
C SER A 42 9.49 14.77 -1.85
N THR A 43 10.11 13.62 -2.10
CA THR A 43 11.57 13.45 -2.20
C THR A 43 11.96 12.47 -3.32
N VAL A 44 13.18 12.55 -3.84
CA VAL A 44 13.70 11.57 -4.82
C VAL A 44 14.16 10.28 -4.13
N GLU A 45 14.55 10.41 -2.86
CA GLU A 45 15.03 9.37 -1.95
C GLU A 45 14.02 8.23 -1.77
N GLY A 46 12.72 8.50 -1.83
CA GLY A 46 11.67 7.48 -1.81
C GLY A 46 11.77 6.49 -2.97
N TYR A 47 12.02 6.99 -4.19
CA TYR A 47 12.26 6.15 -5.37
C TYR A 47 13.57 5.38 -5.25
N ILE A 48 14.64 6.04 -4.82
CA ILE A 48 15.96 5.41 -4.66
C ILE A 48 15.88 4.22 -3.69
N ARG A 49 15.28 4.42 -2.51
CA ARG A 49 15.10 3.37 -1.49
C ARG A 49 14.24 2.23 -2.02
N ALA A 50 13.11 2.52 -2.66
CA ALA A 50 12.23 1.49 -3.22
C ALA A 50 12.97 0.66 -4.28
N LEU A 51 13.65 1.30 -5.24
CA LEU A 51 14.36 0.62 -6.33
C LEU A 51 15.54 -0.22 -5.82
N GLN A 52 16.32 0.31 -4.86
CA GLN A 52 17.43 -0.43 -4.21
C GLN A 52 16.96 -1.64 -3.40
N GLN A 53 15.76 -1.58 -2.80
CA GLN A 53 15.16 -2.72 -2.10
C GLN A 53 14.47 -3.72 -3.05
N GLY A 54 14.46 -3.47 -4.36
CA GLY A 54 13.94 -4.37 -5.39
C GLY A 54 12.54 -4.04 -5.90
N CYS A 55 11.94 -2.90 -5.53
CA CYS A 55 10.66 -2.46 -6.07
C CYS A 55 10.73 -2.32 -7.61
N ARG A 56 9.69 -2.76 -8.34
CA ARG A 56 9.59 -2.80 -9.81
C ARG A 56 8.42 -2.00 -10.37
N SER A 57 7.53 -1.46 -9.53
CA SER A 57 6.54 -0.46 -9.93
C SER A 57 6.57 0.72 -8.99
N VAL A 58 6.88 1.91 -9.51
CA VAL A 58 6.92 3.18 -8.76
C VAL A 58 5.86 4.14 -9.26
N GLU A 59 5.42 5.08 -8.42
CA GLU A 59 4.30 5.98 -8.69
C GLU A 59 4.72 7.45 -8.71
N LEU A 60 4.28 8.17 -9.76
CA LEU A 60 4.51 9.58 -10.00
C LEU A 60 3.16 10.28 -10.21
N ASP A 61 2.71 11.08 -9.25
CA ASP A 61 1.52 11.92 -9.39
C ASP A 61 1.95 13.25 -10.00
N VAL A 62 1.76 13.40 -11.32
CA VAL A 62 2.29 14.53 -12.09
C VAL A 62 1.25 15.62 -12.23
N TRP A 63 1.57 16.79 -11.69
CA TRP A 63 0.79 18.02 -11.70
C TRP A 63 1.56 19.12 -12.42
N ASP A 64 0.89 20.23 -12.74
CA ASP A 64 1.56 21.41 -13.26
C ASP A 64 2.57 21.95 -12.24
N GLY A 65 3.85 21.90 -12.62
CA GLY A 65 4.91 22.51 -11.84
C GLY A 65 5.04 23.99 -12.16
N ASP A 66 5.95 24.62 -11.42
CA ASP A 66 6.26 26.03 -11.56
C ASP A 66 7.20 26.23 -12.77
N ASP A 67 7.29 27.46 -13.28
CA ASP A 67 8.03 27.80 -14.53
C ASP A 67 7.60 26.98 -15.78
N GLY A 68 6.46 26.30 -15.71
CA GLY A 68 5.90 25.49 -16.79
C GLY A 68 6.55 24.12 -16.98
N GLU A 69 7.39 23.65 -16.05
CA GLU A 69 7.92 22.26 -16.07
C GLU A 69 7.04 21.34 -15.20
N PRO A 70 6.71 20.10 -15.64
CA PRO A 70 5.86 19.20 -14.86
C PRO A 70 6.53 18.75 -13.55
N ALA A 71 5.73 18.65 -12.48
CA ALA A 71 6.21 18.33 -11.13
C ALA A 71 5.42 17.19 -10.46
N VAL A 72 6.11 16.41 -9.62
CA VAL A 72 5.51 15.37 -8.78
C VAL A 72 5.10 15.95 -7.41
N THR A 73 3.85 15.75 -7.01
CA THR A 73 3.31 16.12 -5.68
C THR A 73 1.96 15.45 -5.40
N HIS A 74 1.54 15.35 -4.14
CA HIS A 74 0.21 14.83 -3.80
C HIS A 74 -0.84 15.96 -3.92
N GLY A 75 -1.68 15.83 -4.95
CA GLY A 75 -2.64 16.85 -5.39
C GLY A 75 -3.46 17.53 -4.28
N HIS A 76 -3.54 18.86 -4.36
CA HIS A 76 -4.29 19.74 -3.46
C HIS A 76 -3.90 19.74 -1.96
N THR A 77 -2.91 18.94 -1.53
CA THR A 77 -2.46 18.87 -0.13
C THR A 77 -1.45 19.98 0.26
N LEU A 78 -0.57 19.73 1.24
CA LEU A 78 0.56 20.60 1.62
C LEU A 78 1.93 19.93 1.38
N THR A 79 1.98 18.87 0.56
CA THR A 79 3.24 18.21 0.19
C THR A 79 4.08 19.04 -0.78
N THR A 80 5.40 18.96 -0.70
CA THR A 80 6.31 19.67 -1.62
C THR A 80 6.15 19.23 -3.08
N LYS A 81 6.55 20.08 -4.03
CA LYS A 81 6.75 19.71 -5.45
C LYS A 81 8.18 19.21 -5.68
N ILE A 82 8.39 18.33 -6.64
CA ILE A 82 9.70 17.98 -7.22
C ILE A 82 9.59 18.05 -8.75
N PRO A 83 10.54 18.67 -9.49
CA PRO A 83 10.56 18.56 -10.95
C PRO A 83 10.62 17.09 -11.42
N VAL A 84 9.78 16.71 -12.38
CA VAL A 84 9.72 15.35 -12.94
C VAL A 84 11.07 14.90 -13.49
N ARG A 85 11.84 15.82 -14.09
CA ARG A 85 13.19 15.59 -14.60
C ARG A 85 14.13 15.01 -13.54
N ASN A 86 14.12 15.56 -12.32
CA ASN A 86 14.96 15.10 -11.22
C ASN A 86 14.55 13.71 -10.73
N VAL A 87 13.23 13.45 -10.68
CA VAL A 87 12.67 12.14 -10.31
C VAL A 87 13.06 11.07 -11.34
N LEU A 88 12.93 11.37 -12.64
CA LEU A 88 13.29 10.44 -13.71
C LEU A 88 14.80 10.19 -13.81
N GLN A 89 15.64 11.20 -13.53
CA GLN A 89 17.09 11.02 -13.45
C GLN A 89 17.49 10.05 -12.33
N ALA A 90 16.91 10.22 -11.13
CA ALA A 90 17.13 9.28 -10.02
C ALA A 90 16.63 7.86 -10.37
N ILE A 91 15.44 7.74 -10.97
CA ILE A 91 14.93 6.45 -11.43
C ILE A 91 15.88 5.80 -12.45
N ALA A 92 16.33 6.56 -13.46
CA ALA A 92 17.25 6.07 -14.50
C ALA A 92 18.58 5.55 -13.93
N GLN A 93 19.11 6.19 -12.88
CA GLN A 93 20.35 5.79 -12.21
C GLN A 93 20.20 4.52 -11.37
N TYR A 94 19.11 4.42 -10.59
CA TYR A 94 18.97 3.36 -9.57
C TYR A 94 18.12 2.15 -10.00
N ALA A 95 17.32 2.26 -11.06
CA ALA A 95 16.34 1.23 -11.45
C ALA A 95 16.91 -0.17 -11.60
N PHE A 96 18.07 -0.34 -12.23
CA PHE A 96 18.58 -1.66 -12.62
C PHE A 96 19.74 -2.18 -11.74
N LEU A 97 20.07 -1.49 -10.65
CA LEU A 97 21.17 -1.88 -9.75
C LEU A 97 20.84 -3.11 -8.90
N ALA A 98 19.61 -3.19 -8.39
CA ALA A 98 19.15 -4.32 -7.54
C ALA A 98 18.49 -5.46 -8.35
N SER A 99 18.08 -5.20 -9.59
CA SER A 99 17.41 -6.18 -10.45
C SER A 99 17.47 -5.75 -11.92
N PRO A 100 17.82 -6.64 -12.87
CA PRO A 100 17.85 -6.33 -14.30
C PRO A 100 16.47 -6.29 -14.95
N TYR A 101 15.42 -6.71 -14.24
CA TYR A 101 14.06 -6.84 -14.75
C TYR A 101 13.33 -5.48 -14.79
N PRO A 102 12.34 -5.30 -15.69
CA PRO A 102 11.77 -3.99 -16.03
C PRO A 102 11.21 -3.21 -14.85
N VAL A 103 11.07 -1.90 -15.04
CA VAL A 103 10.40 -1.01 -14.07
C VAL A 103 9.17 -0.36 -14.71
N ILE A 104 8.04 -0.47 -14.03
CA ILE A 104 6.77 0.16 -14.41
C ILE A 104 6.68 1.53 -13.74
N LEU A 105 6.45 2.56 -14.55
CA LEU A 105 6.23 3.94 -14.11
C LEU A 105 4.72 4.19 -14.06
N SER A 106 4.12 4.08 -12.87
CA SER A 106 2.70 4.38 -12.63
C SER A 106 2.51 5.88 -12.55
N VAL A 107 2.15 6.52 -13.66
CA VAL A 107 1.90 7.96 -13.71
C VAL A 107 0.40 8.24 -13.58
N GLU A 108 0.04 9.06 -12.60
CA GLU A 108 -1.28 9.69 -12.49
C GLU A 108 -1.14 11.11 -13.09
N VAL A 109 -1.90 11.42 -14.15
CA VAL A 109 -1.67 12.61 -15.00
C VAL A 109 -2.70 13.69 -14.72
N HIS A 110 -2.25 14.77 -14.09
CA HIS A 110 -3.05 15.92 -13.64
C HIS A 110 -2.53 17.27 -14.14
N CYS A 111 -1.50 17.28 -15.00
CA CYS A 111 -1.01 18.48 -15.67
C CYS A 111 -1.74 18.75 -17.00
N GLU A 112 -1.77 20.02 -17.40
CA GLU A 112 -2.38 20.47 -18.67
C GLU A 112 -1.58 20.01 -19.90
N LEU A 113 -2.18 20.09 -21.09
CA LEU A 113 -1.64 19.49 -22.32
C LEU A 113 -0.17 19.83 -22.61
N ASP A 114 0.21 21.11 -22.54
CA ASP A 114 1.58 21.57 -22.79
C ASP A 114 2.59 20.91 -21.83
N GLN A 115 2.19 20.70 -20.56
CA GLN A 115 3.02 20.01 -19.56
C GLN A 115 2.96 18.48 -19.70
N GLN A 116 1.94 17.91 -20.35
CA GLN A 116 1.91 16.51 -20.77
C GLN A 116 2.84 16.23 -21.97
N ASP A 117 2.93 17.15 -22.92
CA ASP A 117 3.90 17.07 -24.03
C ASP A 117 5.33 17.22 -23.50
N LYS A 118 5.58 18.15 -22.57
CA LYS A 118 6.86 18.21 -21.83
C LYS A 118 7.16 16.94 -21.04
N LEU A 119 6.18 16.36 -20.35
CA LEU A 119 6.34 15.07 -19.66
C LEU A 119 6.79 13.97 -20.64
N ALA A 120 6.18 13.89 -21.83
CA ALA A 120 6.59 12.96 -22.87
C ALA A 120 8.00 13.24 -23.41
N ALA A 121 8.39 14.51 -23.57
CA ALA A 121 9.75 14.89 -23.95
C ALA A 121 10.78 14.47 -22.88
N ILE A 122 10.58 14.85 -21.61
CA ILE A 122 11.47 14.52 -20.49
C ILE A 122 11.62 12.99 -20.33
N LEU A 123 10.54 12.21 -20.52
CA LEU A 123 10.58 10.76 -20.52
C LEU A 123 11.52 10.20 -21.60
N ASN A 124 11.41 10.68 -22.85
CA ASN A 124 12.30 10.25 -23.93
C ASN A 124 13.75 10.74 -23.72
N GLU A 125 13.96 12.00 -23.33
CA GLU A 125 15.28 12.58 -23.06
C GLU A 125 16.03 11.85 -21.93
N THR A 126 15.33 11.47 -20.86
CA THR A 126 15.96 10.96 -19.63
C THR A 126 16.13 9.44 -19.65
N LEU A 127 15.23 8.71 -20.33
CA LEU A 127 15.22 7.25 -20.34
C LEU A 127 15.73 6.66 -21.67
N GLY A 128 15.70 7.43 -22.77
CA GLY A 128 16.26 7.04 -24.06
C GLY A 128 15.73 5.71 -24.59
N ASP A 129 16.64 4.88 -25.11
CA ASP A 129 16.35 3.54 -25.65
C ASP A 129 15.68 2.59 -24.64
N LYS A 130 15.81 2.88 -23.33
CA LYS A 130 15.26 2.04 -22.26
C LYS A 130 13.75 2.23 -22.11
N LEU A 131 13.18 3.34 -22.58
CA LEU A 131 11.73 3.54 -22.59
C LEU A 131 11.09 2.71 -23.71
N VAL A 132 10.09 1.89 -23.37
CA VAL A 132 9.32 1.16 -24.37
C VAL A 132 8.29 2.08 -25.02
N SER A 133 8.70 2.73 -26.10
CA SER A 133 7.88 3.62 -26.94
C SER A 133 7.22 2.93 -28.15
N ARG A 134 7.56 1.65 -28.39
CA ARG A 134 6.97 0.79 -29.43
C ARG A 134 7.01 -0.68 -29.01
N ARG A 135 6.26 -1.53 -29.72
CA ARG A 135 6.30 -3.00 -29.54
C ARG A 135 7.69 -3.56 -29.82
N LEU A 136 8.07 -4.61 -29.08
CA LEU A 136 9.29 -5.40 -29.31
C LEU A 136 9.12 -6.35 -30.51
N ASP A 137 7.89 -6.82 -30.71
CA ASP A 137 7.46 -7.70 -31.79
C ASP A 137 7.19 -6.90 -33.08
N GLU A 138 8.26 -6.46 -33.74
CA GLU A 138 8.22 -5.59 -34.94
C GLU A 138 7.48 -6.19 -36.15
N MET A 139 7.26 -7.50 -36.20
CA MET A 139 6.73 -8.21 -37.38
C MET A 139 5.20 -8.20 -37.52
N GLU A 140 4.44 -7.81 -36.49
CA GLU A 140 2.98 -8.00 -36.45
C GLU A 140 2.24 -6.80 -35.82
N ALA A 141 2.56 -5.59 -36.30
CA ALA A 141 1.99 -4.34 -35.78
C ALA A 141 0.45 -4.30 -35.79
N ASP A 142 -0.19 -4.90 -36.80
CA ASP A 142 -1.64 -4.90 -37.03
C ASP A 142 -2.41 -5.98 -36.26
N LYS A 143 -1.73 -6.89 -35.51
CA LYS A 143 -2.37 -7.95 -34.73
C LYS A 143 -2.46 -7.57 -33.25
N ASP A 144 -3.61 -7.79 -32.62
CA ASP A 144 -3.81 -7.58 -31.18
C ASP A 144 -2.75 -8.31 -30.32
N VAL A 145 -2.33 -7.66 -29.23
CA VAL A 145 -1.42 -8.28 -28.26
C VAL A 145 -2.19 -9.33 -27.46
N GLU A 146 -2.03 -10.62 -27.80
CA GLU A 146 -2.64 -11.72 -27.04
C GLU A 146 -2.03 -11.89 -25.63
N LYS A 147 -0.73 -11.62 -25.50
CA LYS A 147 0.07 -11.81 -24.27
C LYS A 147 1.14 -10.73 -24.18
N LEU A 148 1.37 -10.20 -22.99
CA LEU A 148 2.49 -9.28 -22.76
C LEU A 148 3.83 -10.04 -22.83
N PRO A 149 4.94 -9.37 -23.20
CA PRO A 149 6.28 -9.95 -23.12
C PRO A 149 6.64 -10.39 -21.71
N SER A 150 7.69 -11.20 -21.58
CA SER A 150 8.19 -11.64 -20.28
C SER A 150 9.07 -10.61 -19.59
N PRO A 151 9.28 -10.71 -18.27
CA PRO A 151 10.33 -9.95 -17.59
C PRO A 151 11.71 -10.12 -18.24
N ALA A 152 12.02 -11.31 -18.79
CA ALA A 152 13.29 -11.56 -19.46
C ALA A 152 13.46 -10.78 -20.78
N ASP A 153 12.39 -10.65 -21.57
CA ASP A 153 12.40 -9.89 -22.84
C ASP A 153 12.52 -8.37 -22.59
N LEU A 154 12.03 -7.92 -21.45
CA LEU A 154 11.98 -6.51 -21.03
C LEU A 154 13.13 -6.09 -20.09
N LYS A 155 14.22 -6.87 -20.03
CA LYS A 155 15.39 -6.53 -19.20
C LYS A 155 15.94 -5.13 -19.53
N GLY A 156 16.21 -4.35 -18.48
CA GLY A 156 16.73 -2.98 -18.61
C GLY A 156 15.75 -1.96 -19.19
N LYS A 157 14.46 -2.29 -19.32
CA LYS A 157 13.44 -1.42 -19.92
C LYS A 157 12.46 -0.80 -18.92
N PHE A 158 11.91 0.35 -19.28
CA PHE A 158 10.86 1.08 -18.57
C PHE A 158 9.53 0.98 -19.31
N LEU A 159 8.46 0.69 -18.58
CA LEU A 159 7.09 0.67 -19.09
C LEU A 159 6.30 1.85 -18.52
N LEU A 160 5.70 2.68 -19.38
CA LEU A 160 4.80 3.75 -18.93
C LEU A 160 3.39 3.17 -18.67
N LYS A 161 2.87 3.34 -17.45
CA LYS A 161 1.45 3.17 -17.11
C LYS A 161 0.84 4.54 -16.87
N ALA A 162 -0.13 4.93 -17.67
CA ALA A 162 -1.03 6.04 -17.39
C ALA A 162 -2.44 5.69 -17.86
N LYS A 163 -3.45 6.39 -17.34
CA LYS A 163 -4.85 6.22 -17.76
C LYS A 163 -5.03 6.81 -19.17
N ASN A 164 -5.27 5.97 -20.17
CA ASN A 164 -5.50 6.44 -21.53
C ASN A 164 -6.91 7.06 -21.63
N LYS A 165 -6.97 8.38 -21.90
CA LYS A 165 -8.24 9.13 -21.97
C LYS A 165 -8.96 8.98 -23.31
N PHE A 166 -8.29 8.47 -24.36
CA PHE A 166 -8.93 8.17 -25.64
C PHE A 166 -9.76 6.86 -25.61
N ILE A 167 -9.56 6.01 -24.60
CA ILE A 167 -10.27 4.72 -24.42
C ILE A 167 -11.47 4.90 -23.45
N THR A 168 -12.03 6.11 -23.33
CA THR A 168 -13.21 6.37 -22.50
C THR A 168 -14.49 5.87 -23.16
N THR A 169 -14.90 4.67 -22.74
CA THR A 169 -16.26 4.13 -22.83
C THR A 169 -16.90 4.18 -24.22
N SER A 170 -16.79 3.07 -24.94
CA SER A 170 -17.79 2.68 -25.93
C SER A 170 -19.17 2.63 -25.24
N ASN A 171 -20.02 3.62 -25.51
CA ASN A 171 -21.46 3.38 -25.50
C ASN A 171 -21.80 2.48 -26.70
N ASP A 172 -22.94 1.80 -26.66
CA ASP A 172 -23.36 0.91 -27.75
C ASP A 172 -23.56 1.68 -29.07
N ASN A 173 -22.59 1.52 -29.99
CA ASN A 173 -22.65 1.59 -31.45
C ASN A 173 -21.24 1.90 -32.00
N GLY A 174 -20.54 0.89 -32.51
CA GLY A 174 -19.13 1.00 -32.90
C GLY A 174 -18.91 1.67 -34.26
N PHE A 175 -18.52 2.95 -34.24
CA PHE A 175 -17.84 3.64 -35.35
C PHE A 175 -16.73 4.57 -34.81
N PRO A 176 -15.65 4.83 -35.56
CA PRO A 176 -14.59 5.75 -35.13
C PRO A 176 -15.13 7.20 -35.10
N VAL A 177 -15.03 7.86 -33.94
CA VAL A 177 -15.58 9.20 -33.75
C VAL A 177 -14.77 10.25 -34.52
N LYS A 178 -15.39 10.82 -35.55
CA LYS A 178 -14.89 12.04 -36.21
C LYS A 178 -15.28 13.25 -35.37
N LEU A 179 -14.31 14.10 -35.03
CA LEU A 179 -14.56 15.31 -34.23
C LEU A 179 -15.41 16.33 -35.01
N VAL A 180 -16.62 16.60 -34.51
CA VAL A 180 -17.50 17.71 -34.93
C VAL A 180 -18.15 18.30 -33.68
N PRO A 181 -18.16 19.64 -33.47
CA PRO A 181 -18.69 20.24 -32.26
C PRO A 181 -20.21 20.48 -32.33
N SER A 182 -20.96 19.57 -31.70
CA SER A 182 -22.35 19.76 -31.28
C SER A 182 -22.55 18.98 -29.97
N GLY A 183 -23.37 19.40 -29.01
CA GLY A 183 -24.31 20.53 -29.00
C GLY A 183 -25.43 20.14 -28.04
N ASP A 184 -25.31 20.59 -26.78
CA ASP A 184 -26.15 20.24 -25.63
C ASP A 184 -26.42 18.74 -25.40
N ASP A 185 -25.56 18.11 -24.60
CA ASP A 185 -26.01 16.98 -23.77
C ASP A 185 -25.26 16.96 -22.41
N SER A 186 -25.98 16.68 -21.32
CA SER A 186 -25.47 16.85 -19.96
C SER A 186 -25.05 15.53 -19.30
N SER A 187 -23.74 15.30 -19.18
CA SER A 187 -23.19 14.11 -18.51
C SER A 187 -22.28 14.48 -17.33
N SER A 188 -22.87 14.52 -16.13
CA SER A 188 -22.13 14.60 -14.86
C SER A 188 -22.40 13.38 -13.99
N SER A 189 -21.34 12.61 -13.72
CA SER A 189 -21.12 11.80 -12.50
C SER A 189 -22.34 11.13 -11.82
N GLU A 190 -22.52 9.84 -12.13
CA GLU A 190 -22.97 8.76 -11.24
C GLU A 190 -24.21 8.97 -10.35
N GLN A 191 -25.33 8.38 -10.80
CA GLN A 191 -26.37 7.80 -9.94
C GLN A 191 -26.83 6.45 -10.53
N SER A 192 -27.31 5.45 -9.80
CA SER A 192 -26.71 4.76 -8.62
C SER A 192 -27.61 3.58 -8.22
N SER A 193 -27.09 2.34 -8.25
CA SER A 193 -27.73 1.17 -7.61
C SER A 193 -26.92 0.68 -6.40
N GLN A 194 -26.71 1.63 -5.47
CA GLN A 194 -26.36 1.45 -4.05
C GLN A 194 -25.20 0.47 -3.70
N SER A 195 -24.02 1.01 -3.39
CA SER A 195 -23.39 0.93 -2.03
C SER A 195 -21.84 1.02 -2.02
N SER A 196 -21.27 2.10 -2.55
CA SER A 196 -19.93 2.58 -2.18
C SER A 196 -19.86 4.09 -2.39
N SER A 197 -19.35 4.83 -1.39
CA SER A 197 -19.38 6.30 -1.40
C SER A 197 -18.06 6.90 -1.90
N ASP A 198 -18.14 7.65 -3.00
CA ASP A 198 -17.16 8.70 -3.35
C ASP A 198 -17.72 10.12 -3.13
N GLY A 199 -19.02 10.25 -2.79
CA GLY A 199 -19.65 11.53 -2.42
C GLY A 199 -19.11 12.11 -1.11
N ASP A 200 -18.69 11.25 -0.18
CA ASP A 200 -18.14 11.68 1.11
C ASP A 200 -16.77 12.35 1.02
N PHE A 201 -15.96 12.13 0.00
CA PHE A 201 -14.57 12.62 0.03
C PHE A 201 -14.48 14.15 -0.03
N LYS A 202 -15.27 14.79 -0.91
CA LYS A 202 -15.32 16.26 -1.04
C LYS A 202 -16.13 16.94 0.07
N ASN A 203 -17.08 16.24 0.69
CA ASN A 203 -17.86 16.73 1.85
C ASN A 203 -17.25 16.34 3.21
N SER A 204 -16.13 15.62 3.21
CA SER A 204 -15.48 15.09 4.41
C SER A 204 -15.06 16.20 5.40
N LYS A 205 -14.98 15.85 6.69
CA LYS A 205 -14.32 16.69 7.69
C LYS A 205 -12.88 17.06 7.29
N PHE A 206 -12.21 16.20 6.50
CA PHE A 206 -10.88 16.42 5.93
C PHE A 206 -10.88 17.61 4.94
N TYR A 207 -11.74 17.62 3.91
CA TYR A 207 -11.83 18.78 3.00
C TYR A 207 -12.31 20.06 3.70
N ARG A 208 -13.17 19.93 4.71
CA ARG A 208 -13.64 21.07 5.53
C ARG A 208 -12.50 21.68 6.36
N ALA A 209 -11.67 20.84 6.98
CA ALA A 209 -10.49 21.28 7.75
C ALA A 209 -9.43 21.95 6.87
N ILE A 210 -9.15 21.42 5.67
CA ILE A 210 -8.26 22.05 4.68
C ILE A 210 -8.73 23.47 4.36
N ARG A 211 -10.04 23.62 4.12
CA ARG A 211 -10.64 24.94 3.80
C ARG A 211 -10.54 25.90 4.98
N GLN A 212 -10.77 25.43 6.20
CA GLN A 212 -10.66 26.26 7.41
C GLN A 212 -9.21 26.72 7.65
N PHE A 213 -8.21 25.84 7.52
CA PHE A 213 -6.79 26.19 7.65
C PHE A 213 -6.33 27.21 6.58
N ARG A 214 -6.78 27.05 5.32
CA ARG A 214 -6.48 28.01 4.24
C ARG A 214 -7.23 29.34 4.37
N SER A 215 -8.26 29.43 5.22
CA SER A 215 -8.98 30.67 5.51
C SER A 215 -8.45 31.44 6.73
N SER A 216 -7.54 30.85 7.53
CA SER A 216 -6.98 31.49 8.73
C SER A 216 -5.64 32.22 8.52
N ASP A 217 -5.02 32.10 7.34
CA ASP A 217 -3.64 32.54 7.08
C ASP A 217 -3.52 33.99 6.58
N SER A 218 -4.55 34.82 6.81
CA SER A 218 -4.63 36.23 6.37
C SER A 218 -4.29 37.26 7.44
N SER A 219 -3.85 36.83 8.63
CA SER A 219 -3.37 37.72 9.70
C SER A 219 -2.12 37.16 10.38
N SER A 220 -1.04 37.96 10.35
CA SER A 220 0.26 37.56 10.89
C SER A 220 0.31 37.61 12.41
N THR A 221 0.78 36.53 13.05
CA THR A 221 1.71 36.55 14.21
C THR A 221 2.29 35.15 14.42
N ARG A 222 3.62 35.02 14.62
CA ARG A 222 4.27 33.75 14.98
C ARG A 222 4.01 33.40 16.46
N PRO A 223 3.54 32.19 16.80
CA PRO A 223 3.67 31.63 18.15
C PRO A 223 5.08 31.09 18.39
N SER A 224 5.54 31.14 19.64
CA SER A 224 6.82 30.57 20.07
C SER A 224 6.70 29.14 20.56
N ILE A 225 7.81 28.39 20.54
CA ILE A 225 7.93 27.05 21.11
C ILE A 225 7.94 27.15 22.64
N LEU A 226 7.13 26.33 23.33
CA LEU A 226 7.43 25.94 24.72
C LEU A 226 6.85 24.56 25.10
N ARG A 227 7.42 23.98 26.16
CA ARG A 227 7.31 22.58 26.57
C ARG A 227 5.93 22.23 27.15
N SER A 228 5.55 20.96 26.99
CA SER A 228 4.60 20.30 27.90
C SER A 228 5.26 19.96 29.24
N HIS A 229 4.52 20.11 30.33
CA HIS A 229 4.81 19.47 31.62
C HIS A 229 3.51 18.95 32.25
N SER A 230 3.66 18.03 33.21
CA SER A 230 2.60 17.14 33.72
C SER A 230 1.71 17.75 34.81
N SER A 231 0.58 17.09 35.06
CA SER A 231 -0.46 17.49 36.01
C SER A 231 -0.19 17.10 37.48
N ARG A 232 -0.69 17.95 38.40
CA ARG A 232 -1.08 17.75 39.84
C ARG A 232 -0.97 19.10 40.58
N SER A 233 -1.74 19.45 41.61
CA SER A 233 -3.00 18.90 42.16
C SER A 233 -3.59 19.80 43.25
N SER A 234 -4.93 19.95 43.28
CA SER A 234 -5.82 20.15 44.45
C SER A 234 -5.59 21.30 45.48
N PHE A 235 -6.73 21.87 45.95
CA PHE A 235 -6.90 22.83 47.07
C PHE A 235 -6.38 24.26 46.82
N GLY A 236 -7.02 25.35 47.28
CA GLY A 236 -8.33 25.51 47.93
C GLY A 236 -8.63 26.99 48.31
N ALA A 237 -9.90 27.32 48.57
CA ALA A 237 -10.43 28.51 49.28
C ALA A 237 -10.05 29.97 48.85
N THR A 238 -11.04 30.68 48.28
CA THR A 238 -11.60 32.02 48.64
C THR A 238 -11.18 32.71 49.97
N PRO A 239 -11.48 34.03 50.24
CA PRO A 239 -12.16 35.11 49.45
C PRO A 239 -11.59 36.58 49.60
N VAL A 240 -12.43 37.60 49.27
CA VAL A 240 -12.53 39.03 49.76
C VAL A 240 -11.65 40.17 49.12
N PRO A 241 -11.97 41.50 49.25
CA PRO A 241 -12.27 42.35 48.05
C PRO A 241 -11.68 43.80 48.05
N ARG A 242 -12.18 44.72 47.17
CA ARG A 242 -12.95 45.97 47.50
C ARG A 242 -12.79 47.16 46.52
N ALA A 243 -13.93 47.83 46.20
CA ALA A 243 -14.14 49.19 45.62
C ALA A 243 -13.58 49.51 44.19
N ALA A 244 -14.23 50.24 43.25
CA ALA A 244 -15.24 51.34 43.24
C ALA A 244 -14.63 52.75 43.46
N SER A 245 -14.90 53.83 42.70
CA SER A 245 -15.74 54.22 41.53
C SER A 245 -15.12 55.51 40.90
N PRO A 246 -15.78 56.38 40.08
CA PRO A 246 -16.89 56.29 39.10
C PRO A 246 -16.36 56.54 37.64
N GLY A 247 -17.10 56.73 36.54
CA GLY A 247 -18.56 56.77 36.24
C GLY A 247 -19.05 58.13 35.71
N VAL A 248 -19.71 58.16 34.53
CA VAL A 248 -20.77 59.14 34.11
C VAL A 248 -21.38 58.76 32.73
N SER A 249 -22.72 58.77 32.72
CA SER A 249 -23.77 58.64 31.68
C SER A 249 -23.63 59.62 30.46
N PRO A 250 -24.48 59.61 29.39
CA PRO A 250 -25.83 59.01 29.18
C PRO A 250 -25.93 57.95 28.06
N SER A 251 -26.80 56.93 28.12
CA SER A 251 -28.29 56.92 27.97
C SER A 251 -28.75 57.22 26.52
N ARG A 252 -29.75 56.57 25.88
CA ARG A 252 -30.56 55.33 26.03
C ARG A 252 -31.77 55.56 25.08
N ILE A 253 -32.23 54.52 24.35
CA ILE A 253 -33.67 54.20 24.10
C ILE A 253 -34.49 55.12 23.15
N THR A 254 -35.38 54.65 22.24
CA THR A 254 -35.78 53.34 21.63
C THR A 254 -36.51 53.65 20.26
N GLU A 255 -37.44 52.93 19.60
CA GLU A 255 -38.30 51.74 19.88
C GLU A 255 -38.69 50.93 18.60
N ASN A 256 -39.96 50.54 18.46
CA ASN A 256 -40.45 49.40 17.66
C ASN A 256 -41.33 49.79 16.44
N GLU A 257 -41.46 48.84 15.50
CA GLU A 257 -42.61 48.51 14.61
C GLU A 257 -43.37 49.65 13.87
N LEU A 258 -43.57 49.56 12.55
CA LEU A 258 -44.67 48.77 11.94
C LEU A 258 -44.51 48.60 10.40
N SER A 259 -45.43 47.84 9.79
CA SER A 259 -45.44 47.42 8.37
C SER A 259 -46.18 48.36 7.39
N VAL A 260 -45.64 48.58 6.17
CA VAL A 260 -46.40 48.90 4.92
C VAL A 260 -45.62 48.41 3.68
N SER A 261 -46.34 48.02 2.62
CA SER A 261 -45.86 47.80 1.23
C SER A 261 -46.91 48.35 0.23
N PRO A 262 -46.61 48.60 -1.06
CA PRO A 262 -45.39 49.06 -1.72
C PRO A 262 -45.62 50.47 -2.37
N PRO A 263 -44.74 51.00 -3.25
CA PRO A 263 -44.85 50.70 -4.69
C PRO A 263 -43.47 50.57 -5.41
N ALA A 264 -43.49 50.30 -6.72
CA ALA A 264 -42.29 50.10 -7.55
C ALA A 264 -41.97 51.30 -8.45
N MET A 265 -40.73 51.42 -8.95
CA MET A 265 -40.39 51.93 -10.30
C MET A 265 -38.91 51.66 -10.66
N GLY A 266 -38.64 51.38 -11.94
CA GLY A 266 -37.46 50.65 -12.43
C GLY A 266 -36.08 51.33 -12.43
N ALA A 267 -35.04 50.49 -12.38
CA ALA A 267 -33.77 50.65 -13.10
C ALA A 267 -33.14 49.24 -13.33
N PRO A 268 -32.51 48.94 -14.48
CA PRO A 268 -31.92 47.63 -14.75
C PRO A 268 -30.52 47.49 -14.12
N LEU A 269 -30.29 46.40 -13.39
CA LEU A 269 -28.97 46.06 -12.86
C LEU A 269 -28.09 45.39 -13.93
N LEU A 270 -26.86 45.90 -14.08
CA LEU A 270 -25.81 45.26 -14.87
C LEU A 270 -25.45 43.88 -14.29
N SER A 271 -25.29 42.90 -15.15
CA SER A 271 -24.90 41.53 -14.76
C SER A 271 -23.51 41.52 -14.11
N PRO A 272 -23.29 40.78 -13.01
CA PRO A 272 -21.97 40.61 -12.43
C PRO A 272 -21.04 39.84 -13.40
N PRO A 273 -19.71 40.07 -13.34
CA PRO A 273 -18.77 39.35 -14.21
C PRO A 273 -18.83 37.84 -13.94
N ALA A 274 -18.81 37.05 -15.01
CA ALA A 274 -18.93 35.60 -14.93
C ALA A 274 -17.75 34.98 -14.15
N LEU A 275 -18.05 34.00 -13.29
CA LEU A 275 -17.02 33.19 -12.66
C LEU A 275 -16.22 32.42 -13.74
N PRO A 276 -14.92 32.19 -13.54
CA PRO A 276 -14.14 31.35 -14.44
C PRO A 276 -14.78 29.97 -14.56
N THR A 277 -14.95 29.52 -15.80
CA THR A 277 -15.54 28.22 -16.10
C THR A 277 -14.69 27.09 -15.53
N LYS A 278 -15.34 26.03 -15.03
CA LYS A 278 -14.64 24.84 -14.54
C LYS A 278 -13.81 24.25 -15.69
N PRO A 279 -12.55 23.80 -15.45
CA PRO A 279 -11.83 23.01 -16.43
C PRO A 279 -12.68 21.82 -16.89
N LYS A 280 -12.65 21.54 -18.19
CA LYS A 280 -13.24 20.31 -18.76
C LYS A 280 -12.48 19.09 -18.22
N ASP A 281 -13.05 17.89 -18.42
CA ASP A 281 -12.31 16.65 -18.14
C ASP A 281 -11.04 16.67 -19.01
N MET A 282 -9.89 16.82 -18.34
CA MET A 282 -8.65 17.31 -18.94
C MET A 282 -8.21 16.39 -20.07
N ALA A 283 -7.88 16.91 -21.25
CA ALA A 283 -7.51 16.09 -22.41
C ALA A 283 -6.19 15.31 -22.18
N MET A 284 -5.82 14.45 -23.14
CA MET A 284 -4.54 13.74 -23.12
C MET A 284 -3.69 14.14 -24.32
N SER A 285 -2.40 14.40 -24.08
CA SER A 285 -1.40 14.57 -25.14
C SER A 285 -1.30 13.29 -26.00
N GLN A 286 -1.22 13.47 -27.33
CA GLN A 286 -0.94 12.36 -28.23
C GLN A 286 0.49 11.83 -28.06
N ALA A 287 1.47 12.70 -27.79
CA ALA A 287 2.84 12.28 -27.52
C ALA A 287 2.93 11.40 -26.27
N LEU A 288 2.19 11.76 -25.21
CA LEU A 288 2.11 10.96 -23.98
C LEU A 288 1.32 9.65 -24.19
N ALA A 289 0.25 9.67 -24.99
CA ALA A 289 -0.52 8.46 -25.30
C ALA A 289 0.27 7.46 -26.18
N ASN A 290 1.12 7.93 -27.09
CA ASN A 290 1.98 7.08 -27.92
C ASN A 290 2.99 6.26 -27.09
N LEU A 291 3.32 6.69 -25.87
CA LEU A 291 4.19 5.95 -24.95
C LEU A 291 3.48 4.82 -24.18
N LEU A 292 2.15 4.67 -24.33
CA LEU A 292 1.37 3.63 -23.66
C LEU A 292 1.31 2.33 -24.50
N VAL A 293 2.41 1.57 -24.50
CA VAL A 293 2.53 0.33 -25.28
C VAL A 293 1.88 -0.87 -24.57
N TYR A 294 2.52 -1.40 -23.51
CA TYR A 294 2.10 -2.66 -22.87
C TYR A 294 1.28 -2.49 -21.58
N THR A 295 1.13 -1.26 -21.06
CA THR A 295 0.60 -0.99 -19.72
C THR A 295 -0.45 0.13 -19.70
N ILE A 296 -1.46 0.02 -20.55
CA ILE A 296 -2.49 1.04 -20.83
C ILE A 296 -3.54 1.05 -19.72
N GLY A 297 -3.60 2.12 -18.91
CA GLY A 297 -4.55 2.23 -17.80
C GLY A 297 -6.00 2.47 -18.28
N VAL A 298 -6.96 1.67 -17.81
CA VAL A 298 -8.38 1.78 -18.19
C VAL A 298 -9.35 1.71 -16.99
N LYS A 299 -10.58 2.21 -17.17
CA LYS A 299 -11.67 2.03 -16.17
C LYS A 299 -12.11 0.56 -16.12
N ALA A 300 -12.32 0.03 -14.91
CA ALA A 300 -12.88 -1.30 -14.70
C ALA A 300 -14.39 -1.34 -14.98
N ARG A 301 -14.78 -1.89 -16.14
CA ARG A 301 -16.19 -2.12 -16.52
C ARG A 301 -16.85 -3.29 -15.77
N GLY A 302 -16.03 -4.25 -15.35
CA GLY A 302 -16.46 -5.45 -14.62
C GLY A 302 -15.55 -6.65 -14.87
N PHE A 303 -15.76 -7.73 -14.14
CA PHE A 303 -15.07 -9.00 -14.31
C PHE A 303 -16.13 -10.09 -14.50
N ASN A 304 -16.38 -10.45 -15.75
CA ASN A 304 -17.37 -11.45 -16.15
C ASN A 304 -17.06 -11.89 -17.60
N LYS A 305 -17.79 -12.89 -18.12
CA LYS A 305 -17.55 -13.47 -19.45
C LYS A 305 -17.99 -12.61 -20.66
N LYS A 306 -18.74 -11.52 -20.44
CA LYS A 306 -19.14 -10.58 -21.50
C LYS A 306 -18.10 -9.48 -21.67
N GLU A 307 -17.53 -9.00 -20.57
CA GLU A 307 -16.49 -7.98 -20.57
C GLU A 307 -15.17 -8.52 -21.15
N LYS A 308 -14.65 -7.82 -22.17
CA LYS A 308 -13.33 -8.06 -22.76
C LYS A 308 -12.41 -6.91 -22.47
N TYR A 309 -11.13 -7.21 -22.31
CA TYR A 309 -10.02 -6.26 -22.24
C TYR A 309 -8.92 -6.76 -23.18
N ALA A 310 -8.10 -5.86 -23.73
CA ALA A 310 -6.86 -6.24 -24.41
C ALA A 310 -5.81 -6.63 -23.34
N ALA A 311 -4.83 -7.48 -23.67
CA ALA A 311 -3.81 -7.89 -22.69
C ALA A 311 -2.97 -6.71 -22.17
N THR A 312 -2.88 -5.63 -22.95
CA THR A 312 -2.22 -4.35 -22.59
C THR A 312 -3.01 -3.49 -21.61
N HIS A 313 -4.28 -3.81 -21.33
CA HIS A 313 -5.09 -3.06 -20.37
C HIS A 313 -4.68 -3.37 -18.93
N VAL A 314 -4.35 -2.31 -18.19
CA VAL A 314 -4.07 -2.33 -16.75
C VAL A 314 -5.23 -1.70 -16.00
N ILE A 315 -5.75 -2.42 -15.01
CA ILE A 315 -6.85 -1.95 -14.17
C ILE A 315 -6.30 -1.57 -12.79
N SER A 316 -6.77 -0.46 -12.21
CA SER A 316 -6.40 -0.04 -10.85
C SER A 316 -7.64 -0.02 -9.94
N LEU A 317 -7.55 -0.63 -8.75
CA LEU A 317 -8.64 -0.76 -7.79
C LEU A 317 -8.18 -0.47 -6.35
N GLY A 318 -8.88 0.41 -5.65
CA GLY A 318 -8.61 0.68 -4.23
C GLY A 318 -9.01 -0.48 -3.31
N GLU A 319 -8.30 -0.64 -2.18
CA GLU A 319 -8.45 -1.77 -1.25
C GLU A 319 -9.90 -2.05 -0.83
N SER A 320 -10.73 -1.02 -0.67
CA SER A 320 -12.12 -1.13 -0.24
C SER A 320 -12.99 -1.86 -1.27
N ARG A 321 -12.80 -1.56 -2.55
CA ARG A 321 -13.55 -2.20 -3.65
C ARG A 321 -13.14 -3.66 -3.80
N LEU A 322 -11.84 -3.94 -3.73
CA LEU A 322 -11.31 -5.31 -3.72
C LEU A 322 -11.83 -6.09 -2.50
N THR A 323 -11.73 -5.53 -1.29
CA THR A 323 -12.16 -6.21 -0.04
C THR A 323 -13.66 -6.47 0.01
N LYS A 324 -14.49 -5.66 -0.68
CA LYS A 324 -15.92 -5.94 -0.87
C LYS A 324 -16.14 -7.04 -1.92
N MET A 325 -15.48 -6.94 -3.07
CA MET A 325 -15.63 -7.87 -4.20
C MET A 325 -15.14 -9.29 -3.88
N LEU A 326 -14.00 -9.42 -3.20
CA LEU A 326 -13.38 -10.71 -2.85
C LEU A 326 -14.14 -11.51 -1.77
N ARG A 327 -15.24 -10.97 -1.23
CA ARG A 327 -16.17 -11.70 -0.35
C ARG A 327 -17.18 -12.53 -1.13
N ASP A 328 -17.50 -12.16 -2.37
CA ASP A 328 -18.34 -12.96 -3.24
C ASP A 328 -17.49 -13.98 -4.00
N GLU A 329 -17.87 -15.25 -3.91
CA GLU A 329 -17.07 -16.35 -4.45
C GLU A 329 -17.04 -16.35 -5.99
N ALA A 330 -18.14 -15.98 -6.65
CA ALA A 330 -18.21 -15.94 -8.11
C ALA A 330 -17.39 -14.78 -8.68
N ALA A 331 -17.55 -13.58 -8.13
CA ALA A 331 -16.75 -12.40 -8.50
C ALA A 331 -15.26 -12.61 -8.20
N ARG A 332 -14.92 -13.28 -7.10
CA ARG A 332 -13.54 -13.70 -6.78
C ARG A 332 -12.98 -14.64 -7.85
N GLN A 333 -13.75 -15.63 -8.31
CA GLN A 333 -13.31 -16.57 -9.35
C GLN A 333 -13.14 -15.91 -10.73
N ASP A 334 -14.10 -15.10 -11.18
CA ASP A 334 -14.00 -14.38 -12.46
C ASP A 334 -12.86 -13.34 -12.45
N PHE A 335 -12.58 -12.71 -11.30
CA PHE A 335 -11.43 -11.81 -11.12
C PHE A 335 -10.08 -12.55 -11.09
N VAL A 336 -9.99 -13.71 -10.42
CA VAL A 336 -8.82 -14.61 -10.53
C VAL A 336 -8.59 -15.03 -11.98
N ALA A 337 -9.66 -15.33 -12.73
CA ALA A 337 -9.56 -15.68 -14.14
C ALA A 337 -9.06 -14.51 -15.01
N HIS A 338 -9.53 -13.27 -14.76
CA HIS A 338 -9.01 -12.07 -15.42
C HIS A 338 -7.51 -11.88 -15.17
N ASN A 339 -7.08 -11.98 -13.90
CA ASN A 339 -5.69 -11.80 -13.48
C ASN A 339 -4.73 -12.89 -13.98
N ARG A 340 -5.19 -13.96 -14.65
CA ARG A 340 -4.29 -14.90 -15.35
C ARG A 340 -3.62 -14.28 -16.57
N GLY A 341 -4.30 -13.37 -17.28
CA GLY A 341 -3.84 -12.77 -18.54
C GLY A 341 -3.71 -11.24 -18.55
N HIS A 342 -4.15 -10.55 -17.49
CA HIS A 342 -4.16 -9.08 -17.40
C HIS A 342 -3.48 -8.61 -16.12
N LEU A 343 -2.91 -7.40 -16.14
CA LEU A 343 -2.32 -6.76 -14.97
C LEU A 343 -3.37 -5.96 -14.19
N THR A 344 -3.58 -6.31 -12.92
CA THR A 344 -4.32 -5.48 -11.98
C THR A 344 -3.39 -4.86 -10.94
N ARG A 345 -3.65 -3.60 -10.62
CA ARG A 345 -3.09 -2.85 -9.49
C ARG A 345 -4.08 -2.76 -8.34
N ALA A 346 -3.64 -3.11 -7.14
CA ALA A 346 -4.30 -2.77 -5.88
C ALA A 346 -3.57 -1.59 -5.23
N TYR A 347 -4.30 -0.64 -4.64
CA TYR A 347 -3.72 0.49 -3.91
C TYR A 347 -4.50 0.82 -2.62
N PRO A 348 -3.87 1.48 -1.63
CA PRO A 348 -4.51 1.81 -0.34
C PRO A 348 -5.67 2.81 -0.51
N ARG A 349 -6.64 2.78 0.42
CA ARG A 349 -7.73 3.78 0.44
C ARG A 349 -7.25 5.14 0.97
N GLY A 350 -7.69 6.23 0.34
CA GLY A 350 -7.32 7.60 0.69
C GLY A 350 -7.68 8.08 2.12
N SER A 351 -8.48 7.31 2.88
CA SER A 351 -8.69 7.58 4.31
C SER A 351 -7.52 7.14 5.21
N ARG A 352 -6.47 6.53 4.65
CA ARG A 352 -5.21 6.18 5.35
C ARG A 352 -4.24 7.35 5.39
N LEU A 353 -4.67 8.46 6.01
CA LEU A 353 -3.91 9.72 6.10
C LEU A 353 -2.53 9.56 6.78
N THR A 354 -2.38 8.53 7.61
CA THR A 354 -1.13 8.11 8.29
C THR A 354 -0.21 7.23 7.44
N SER A 355 -0.50 7.01 6.16
CA SER A 355 0.26 6.15 5.24
C SER A 355 0.33 4.67 5.63
N SER A 356 -0.50 4.19 6.56
CA SER A 356 -0.66 2.75 6.86
C SER A 356 -1.02 1.89 5.64
N ASN A 357 -0.77 0.58 5.70
CA ASN A 357 -1.04 -0.37 4.64
C ASN A 357 -2.20 -1.34 4.95
N PHE A 358 -2.68 -2.02 3.91
CA PHE A 358 -3.53 -3.21 4.02
C PHE A 358 -2.65 -4.46 3.92
N ALA A 359 -3.16 -5.62 4.34
CA ALA A 359 -2.43 -6.88 4.23
C ALA A 359 -2.42 -7.37 2.75
N PRO A 360 -1.27 -7.40 2.06
CA PRO A 360 -1.23 -7.61 0.61
C PRO A 360 -1.56 -9.05 0.17
N HIS A 361 -1.40 -10.05 1.04
CA HIS A 361 -1.58 -11.47 0.72
C HIS A 361 -3.01 -11.84 0.30
N HIS A 362 -4.01 -11.10 0.78
CA HIS A 362 -5.39 -11.22 0.30
C HIS A 362 -5.54 -10.89 -1.20
N MET A 363 -4.77 -9.91 -1.71
CA MET A 363 -4.82 -9.48 -3.11
C MET A 363 -3.96 -10.39 -3.99
N TRP A 364 -2.80 -10.83 -3.52
CA TRP A 364 -1.99 -11.84 -4.21
C TRP A 364 -2.75 -13.16 -4.39
N ALA A 365 -3.54 -13.59 -3.40
CA ALA A 365 -4.39 -14.78 -3.51
C ALA A 365 -5.55 -14.64 -4.53
N ALA A 366 -5.86 -13.41 -4.96
CA ALA A 366 -6.75 -13.12 -6.07
C ALA A 366 -6.00 -13.00 -7.44
N GLY A 367 -4.68 -13.25 -7.45
CA GLY A 367 -3.83 -13.18 -8.63
C GLY A 367 -3.30 -11.77 -8.99
N VAL A 368 -3.63 -10.75 -8.19
CA VAL A 368 -3.27 -9.33 -8.44
C VAL A 368 -1.76 -9.15 -8.38
N GLN A 369 -1.19 -8.58 -9.44
CA GLN A 369 0.25 -8.48 -9.64
C GLN A 369 0.85 -7.25 -8.95
N LEU A 370 0.28 -6.06 -9.19
CA LEU A 370 0.81 -4.79 -8.68
C LEU A 370 0.11 -4.40 -7.36
N VAL A 371 0.44 -5.07 -6.27
CA VAL A 371 -0.11 -4.73 -4.95
C VAL A 371 0.74 -3.61 -4.34
N ALA A 372 0.34 -2.37 -4.62
CA ALA A 372 1.07 -1.17 -4.25
C ALA A 372 0.84 -0.78 -2.78
N LEU A 373 1.93 -0.53 -2.06
CA LEU A 373 1.95 -0.16 -0.64
C LEU A 373 2.68 1.17 -0.42
N ASN A 374 2.49 1.77 0.75
CA ASN A 374 3.25 2.92 1.24
C ASN A 374 4.60 2.44 1.82
N TRP A 375 5.69 2.63 1.07
CA TRP A 375 7.03 2.14 1.44
C TRP A 375 7.67 2.93 2.59
N GLN A 376 7.19 4.15 2.86
CA GLN A 376 7.61 4.98 3.98
C GLN A 376 7.02 4.55 5.33
N THR A 377 6.14 3.55 5.36
CA THR A 377 5.47 3.08 6.58
C THR A 377 5.77 1.59 6.78
N PHE A 378 6.77 1.31 7.61
CA PHE A 378 7.17 -0.05 7.96
C PHE A 378 6.17 -0.65 8.96
N ASP A 379 5.06 -1.16 8.43
CA ASP A 379 4.05 -1.91 9.17
C ASP A 379 3.97 -3.37 8.69
N VAL A 380 3.05 -4.14 9.26
CA VAL A 380 2.83 -5.55 8.90
C VAL A 380 2.56 -5.73 7.39
N GLY A 381 1.99 -4.73 6.71
CA GLY A 381 1.80 -4.78 5.26
C GLY A 381 3.14 -4.79 4.51
N MET A 382 4.06 -3.91 4.93
CA MET A 382 5.43 -3.88 4.40
C MET A 382 6.27 -5.10 4.84
N GLU A 383 6.07 -5.66 6.04
CA GLU A 383 6.68 -6.93 6.43
C GLU A 383 6.26 -8.09 5.51
N LEU A 384 4.95 -8.23 5.21
CA LEU A 384 4.47 -9.25 4.27
C LEU A 384 5.06 -9.01 2.85
N ASN A 385 5.22 -7.75 2.43
CA ASN A 385 5.84 -7.39 1.16
C ASN A 385 7.32 -7.76 1.08
N LEU A 386 8.13 -7.43 2.10
CA LEU A 386 9.53 -7.86 2.14
C LEU A 386 9.66 -9.39 2.24
N ALA A 387 8.81 -10.06 3.02
CA ALA A 387 8.81 -11.52 3.11
C ALA A 387 8.47 -12.21 1.78
N MET A 388 7.58 -11.60 0.98
CA MET A 388 7.23 -12.09 -0.36
C MET A 388 8.37 -11.87 -1.36
N PHE A 389 8.93 -10.66 -1.41
CA PHE A 389 9.96 -10.28 -2.39
C PHE A 389 11.40 -10.54 -1.92
N ALA A 390 11.61 -11.13 -0.75
CA ALA A 390 12.89 -11.73 -0.33
C ALA A 390 13.29 -12.94 -1.21
N ARG A 391 12.30 -13.57 -1.87
CA ARG A 391 12.43 -14.75 -2.72
C ARG A 391 13.04 -14.42 -4.09
N ALA A 392 13.30 -15.45 -4.89
CA ALA A 392 13.71 -15.31 -6.30
C ALA A 392 14.86 -14.31 -6.54
N GLY A 393 15.91 -14.40 -5.71
CA GLY A 393 17.09 -13.52 -5.81
C GLY A 393 16.80 -12.05 -5.51
N ARG A 394 15.71 -11.74 -4.79
CA ARG A 394 15.25 -10.37 -4.47
C ARG A 394 14.95 -9.50 -5.69
N CYS A 395 14.72 -10.11 -6.85
CA CYS A 395 14.64 -9.40 -8.13
C CYS A 395 13.35 -8.59 -8.35
N GLY A 396 12.44 -8.56 -7.37
CA GLY A 396 11.19 -7.79 -7.39
C GLY A 396 10.05 -8.41 -8.19
N TYR A 397 10.29 -9.55 -8.83
CA TYR A 397 9.31 -10.40 -9.50
C TYR A 397 9.24 -11.76 -8.80
N VAL A 398 8.04 -12.31 -8.61
CA VAL A 398 7.85 -13.68 -8.10
C VAL A 398 6.79 -14.37 -8.96
N LEU A 399 7.13 -15.49 -9.60
CA LEU A 399 6.21 -16.25 -10.44
C LEU A 399 5.01 -16.74 -9.61
N LYS A 400 3.79 -16.54 -10.10
CA LYS A 400 2.58 -16.92 -9.37
C LYS A 400 2.40 -18.46 -9.31
N PRO A 401 1.77 -18.99 -8.25
CA PRO A 401 1.29 -20.37 -8.20
C PRO A 401 0.49 -20.77 -9.45
N ASP A 402 0.61 -22.01 -9.91
CA ASP A 402 0.01 -22.49 -11.16
C ASP A 402 -1.50 -22.22 -11.27
N PHE A 403 -2.25 -22.37 -10.19
CA PHE A 403 -3.68 -22.02 -10.11
C PHE A 403 -3.99 -20.56 -10.52
N LEU A 404 -3.07 -19.63 -10.26
CA LEU A 404 -3.21 -18.19 -10.55
C LEU A 404 -2.60 -17.79 -11.92
N ARG A 405 -2.19 -18.78 -12.73
CA ARG A 405 -1.64 -18.62 -14.08
C ARG A 405 -2.41 -19.46 -15.11
N LYS A 406 -2.47 -20.76 -14.89
CA LYS A 406 -3.15 -21.74 -15.75
C LYS A 406 -4.65 -21.77 -15.46
N LYS A 407 -5.45 -21.93 -16.51
CA LYS A 407 -6.82 -22.44 -16.40
C LYS A 407 -6.73 -23.96 -16.19
N GLY A 408 -7.46 -24.50 -15.22
CA GLY A 408 -7.49 -25.96 -14.99
C GLY A 408 -8.06 -26.72 -16.19
N GLU A 409 -7.54 -27.92 -16.43
CA GLU A 409 -7.96 -28.81 -17.53
C GLU A 409 -9.26 -29.55 -17.20
N GLU A 410 -9.53 -29.77 -15.91
CA GLU A 410 -10.74 -30.44 -15.42
C GLU A 410 -12.00 -29.59 -15.64
N LYS A 411 -13.08 -30.26 -16.06
CA LYS A 411 -14.43 -29.65 -16.15
C LYS A 411 -15.06 -29.37 -14.78
N ASP A 412 -14.49 -29.94 -13.72
CA ASP A 412 -15.02 -29.83 -12.36
C ASP A 412 -14.64 -28.51 -11.70
N LYS A 413 -15.66 -27.66 -11.52
CA LYS A 413 -15.60 -26.48 -10.63
C LYS A 413 -15.10 -26.83 -9.22
N ILE A 414 -15.30 -28.09 -8.80
CA ILE A 414 -14.87 -28.65 -7.52
C ILE A 414 -13.34 -28.55 -7.35
N ALA A 415 -12.54 -28.72 -8.40
CA ALA A 415 -11.08 -28.64 -8.31
C ALA A 415 -10.57 -27.20 -8.08
N ALA A 416 -11.25 -26.20 -8.66
CA ALA A 416 -10.99 -24.79 -8.40
C ALA A 416 -11.47 -24.34 -7.00
N LEU A 417 -12.47 -25.03 -6.45
CA LEU A 417 -13.01 -24.85 -5.09
C LEU A 417 -12.28 -25.68 -4.01
N ARG A 418 -11.42 -26.63 -4.40
CA ARG A 418 -10.75 -27.54 -3.48
C ARG A 418 -9.86 -26.72 -2.54
N SER A 419 -10.20 -26.74 -1.25
CA SER A 419 -9.30 -26.29 -0.20
C SER A 419 -8.94 -27.48 0.68
N GLU A 420 -7.67 -27.54 1.07
CA GLU A 420 -7.14 -28.60 1.91
C GLU A 420 -6.64 -28.02 3.20
N LYS A 421 -6.76 -28.81 4.27
CA LYS A 421 -6.36 -28.41 5.61
C LYS A 421 -4.87 -28.68 5.78
N TYR A 422 -4.19 -27.72 6.39
CA TYR A 422 -2.79 -27.77 6.74
C TYR A 422 -2.62 -27.43 8.21
N ARG A 423 -1.61 -28.04 8.83
CA ARG A 423 -1.15 -27.75 10.20
C ARG A 423 0.28 -27.24 10.14
N LEU A 424 0.49 -26.00 10.55
CA LEU A 424 1.81 -25.45 10.83
C LEU A 424 2.13 -25.71 12.31
N GLU A 425 3.15 -26.53 12.54
CA GLU A 425 3.75 -26.79 13.85
C GLU A 425 4.98 -25.89 14.01
N VAL A 426 5.03 -25.11 15.09
CA VAL A 426 6.13 -24.19 15.41
C VAL A 426 6.51 -24.38 16.87
N GLU A 427 7.81 -24.52 17.12
CA GLU A 427 8.41 -24.53 18.46
C GLU A 427 9.37 -23.34 18.55
N VAL A 428 9.08 -22.39 19.43
CA VAL A 428 9.99 -21.29 19.75
C VAL A 428 10.94 -21.78 20.85
N ILE A 429 12.25 -21.77 20.58
CA ILE A 429 13.23 -22.44 21.46
C ILE A 429 13.94 -21.40 22.33
N SER A 430 14.60 -20.44 21.71
CA SER A 430 15.37 -19.38 22.37
C SER A 430 15.56 -18.17 21.45
N ALA A 431 16.02 -17.05 22.01
CA ALA A 431 16.59 -15.96 21.23
C ALA A 431 18.05 -15.69 21.66
N GLN A 432 18.77 -14.92 20.85
CA GLN A 432 20.15 -14.51 21.10
C GLN A 432 20.27 -13.00 20.98
N GLN A 433 21.01 -12.39 21.91
CA GLN A 433 21.45 -10.99 21.92
C GLN A 433 20.35 -10.00 21.48
N LEU A 434 19.21 -10.03 22.16
CA LEU A 434 18.12 -9.09 21.92
C LEU A 434 18.57 -7.66 22.27
N PRO A 435 18.35 -6.66 21.40
CA PRO A 435 18.74 -5.27 21.66
C PRO A 435 17.67 -4.54 22.48
N ARG A 436 18.01 -3.35 23.01
CA ARG A 436 16.98 -2.46 23.60
C ARG A 436 16.05 -1.96 22.49
N PRO A 437 14.73 -1.84 22.72
CA PRO A 437 13.84 -1.06 21.87
C PRO A 437 14.41 0.35 21.62
N ARG A 438 14.36 0.84 20.37
CA ARG A 438 14.88 2.19 20.04
C ARG A 438 14.17 3.24 20.90
N GLY A 439 14.95 4.01 21.66
CA GLY A 439 14.45 5.06 22.57
C GLY A 439 14.18 4.63 24.02
N SER A 440 14.52 3.40 24.44
CA SER A 440 14.40 2.99 25.85
C SER A 440 15.71 3.11 26.63
N GLY A 441 15.80 4.14 27.48
CA GLY A 441 16.90 4.35 28.43
C GLY A 441 18.16 4.97 27.85
N THR A 442 19.23 4.98 28.63
CA THR A 442 20.61 5.25 28.17
C THR A 442 21.46 3.99 28.30
N ASP A 443 22.61 3.93 27.63
CA ASP A 443 23.50 2.77 27.66
C ASP A 443 24.05 2.41 29.06
N VAL A 444 23.91 3.32 30.03
CA VAL A 444 24.40 3.20 31.41
C VAL A 444 23.45 2.39 32.32
N GLU A 445 22.15 2.31 31.99
CA GLU A 445 21.19 1.55 32.79
C GLU A 445 21.32 0.03 32.56
N PRO A 446 21.12 -0.85 33.57
CA PRO A 446 21.16 -2.31 33.35
C PRO A 446 20.07 -2.76 32.35
N MET A 447 20.38 -3.79 31.56
CA MET A 447 19.55 -4.22 30.43
C MET A 447 18.43 -5.18 30.83
N ASN A 448 17.47 -4.68 31.61
CA ASN A 448 16.32 -5.45 32.06
C ASN A 448 15.23 -5.48 30.96
N LEU A 449 15.33 -6.46 30.06
CA LEU A 449 14.22 -6.84 29.17
C LEU A 449 13.56 -8.13 29.67
N ASP A 450 12.24 -8.18 29.57
CA ASP A 450 11.41 -9.35 29.85
C ASP A 450 10.84 -9.91 28.54
N PRO A 451 11.63 -10.57 27.68
CA PRO A 451 11.16 -10.97 26.36
C PRO A 451 10.12 -12.09 26.37
N PHE A 452 9.18 -11.99 25.45
CA PHE A 452 8.32 -13.07 24.95
C PHE A 452 8.22 -12.98 23.43
N VAL A 453 7.69 -14.03 22.80
CA VAL A 453 7.49 -14.07 21.35
C VAL A 453 6.02 -14.27 21.04
N GLU A 454 5.45 -13.36 20.24
CA GLU A 454 4.17 -13.59 19.57
C GLU A 454 4.40 -14.21 18.19
N VAL A 455 3.70 -15.30 17.90
CA VAL A 455 3.66 -15.94 16.58
C VAL A 455 2.27 -15.71 15.98
N SER A 456 2.23 -15.00 14.84
CA SER A 456 1.02 -14.63 14.10
C SER A 456 0.98 -15.32 12.74
N LEU A 457 -0.12 -16.01 12.42
CA LEU A 457 -0.36 -16.62 11.11
C LEU A 457 -1.40 -15.81 10.30
N PHE A 458 -0.99 -15.34 9.13
CA PHE A 458 -1.80 -14.60 8.17
C PHE A 458 -2.20 -15.53 7.01
N VAL A 459 -3.51 -15.77 6.87
CA VAL A 459 -4.08 -16.67 5.85
C VAL A 459 -4.95 -15.84 4.88
N PRO A 460 -4.91 -16.07 3.55
CA PRO A 460 -5.81 -15.39 2.63
C PRO A 460 -7.29 -15.62 2.98
N GLY A 461 -8.11 -14.57 2.86
CA GLY A 461 -9.53 -14.60 3.24
C GLY A 461 -9.82 -14.51 4.75
N VAL A 462 -8.83 -14.69 5.62
CA VAL A 462 -8.99 -14.57 7.07
C VAL A 462 -8.56 -13.19 7.54
N VAL A 463 -9.52 -12.38 8.00
CA VAL A 463 -9.29 -10.95 8.36
C VAL A 463 -8.42 -10.78 9.61
N THR A 464 -8.60 -11.64 10.62
CA THR A 464 -7.85 -11.58 11.89
C THR A 464 -6.81 -12.71 11.92
N PRO A 465 -5.50 -12.42 12.04
CA PRO A 465 -4.48 -13.46 12.08
C PRO A 465 -4.62 -14.35 13.34
N GLN A 466 -4.27 -15.62 13.21
CA GLN A 466 -4.22 -16.51 14.38
C GLN A 466 -2.97 -16.20 15.21
N LYS A 467 -3.13 -15.90 16.50
CA LYS A 467 -2.03 -15.53 17.39
C LYS A 467 -1.76 -16.58 18.46
N ARG A 468 -0.48 -16.81 18.81
CA ARG A 468 0.00 -17.60 19.95
C ARG A 468 1.21 -16.91 20.57
N ARG A 469 1.49 -17.13 21.86
CA ARG A 469 2.56 -16.46 22.60
C ARG A 469 3.31 -17.43 23.49
N THR A 470 4.61 -17.21 23.65
CA THR A 470 5.41 -17.92 24.66
C THR A 470 5.10 -17.39 26.06
N PRO A 471 5.51 -18.09 27.12
CA PRO A 471 5.79 -17.46 28.40
C PRO A 471 6.78 -16.30 28.25
N VAL A 472 6.77 -15.39 29.21
CA VAL A 472 7.78 -14.34 29.37
C VAL A 472 9.00 -14.91 30.09
N VAL A 473 10.19 -14.63 29.57
CA VAL A 473 11.46 -14.87 30.27
C VAL A 473 11.84 -13.57 30.98
N LEU A 474 11.97 -13.58 32.30
CA LEU A 474 12.28 -12.36 33.07
C LEU A 474 13.78 -12.01 33.01
N GLY A 475 14.10 -10.73 32.83
CA GLY A 475 15.45 -10.17 33.01
C GLY A 475 16.56 -10.73 32.12
N ASN A 476 16.25 -11.42 31.01
CA ASN A 476 17.26 -12.02 30.13
C ASN A 476 17.07 -11.61 28.67
N ALA A 477 17.85 -10.62 28.22
CA ALA A 477 17.96 -10.24 26.81
C ALA A 477 18.99 -11.09 26.02
N PHE A 478 20.00 -11.64 26.69
CA PHE A 478 21.21 -12.17 26.04
C PHE A 478 21.02 -13.56 25.43
N ASN A 479 20.32 -14.46 26.13
CA ASN A 479 20.07 -15.84 25.68
C ASN A 479 18.75 -16.45 26.21
N PRO A 480 17.61 -15.71 26.19
CA PRO A 480 16.35 -16.19 26.74
C PRO A 480 15.91 -17.50 26.07
N THR A 481 15.52 -18.48 26.89
CA THR A 481 15.02 -19.79 26.44
C THR A 481 13.54 -19.91 26.79
N PHE A 482 12.70 -20.08 25.77
CA PHE A 482 11.24 -20.10 25.88
C PHE A 482 10.68 -21.51 26.15
N ARG A 483 11.51 -22.55 26.02
CA ARG A 483 11.16 -23.91 26.45
C ARG A 483 10.94 -23.96 27.95
N SER A 484 9.73 -24.28 28.38
CA SER A 484 9.46 -24.73 29.75
C SER A 484 10.28 -26.00 30.02
N HIS A 485 11.07 -25.97 31.10
CA HIS A 485 11.67 -27.17 31.65
C HIS A 485 10.58 -27.94 32.42
N SER A 486 10.50 -29.25 32.24
CA SER A 486 9.48 -30.04 32.93
C SER A 486 9.71 -29.97 34.44
N SER A 487 8.73 -29.43 35.17
CA SER A 487 8.57 -29.81 36.58
C SER A 487 8.32 -31.33 36.64
N SER A 488 8.65 -31.95 37.78
CA SER A 488 8.62 -33.40 37.99
C SER A 488 7.20 -33.99 38.12
N THR A 489 6.17 -33.26 37.67
CA THR A 489 4.75 -33.58 37.89
C THR A 489 3.92 -33.41 36.62
N GLY A 490 3.69 -34.51 35.89
CA GLY A 490 2.55 -34.74 35.00
C GLY A 490 2.16 -33.67 33.96
N THR A 491 2.55 -33.91 32.70
CA THR A 491 1.81 -33.44 31.50
C THR A 491 1.43 -31.95 31.43
N THR A 492 2.42 -31.05 31.47
CA THR A 492 2.27 -29.74 30.83
C THR A 492 2.63 -29.83 29.34
N ALA A 493 1.73 -29.42 28.46
CA ALA A 493 2.06 -29.23 27.06
C ALA A 493 3.11 -28.11 26.94
N SER A 494 4.17 -28.33 26.15
CA SER A 494 5.30 -27.40 26.06
C SER A 494 4.83 -26.01 25.62
N ALA A 495 4.93 -25.03 26.53
CA ALA A 495 4.27 -23.72 26.40
C ALA A 495 4.79 -22.84 25.25
N SER A 496 5.88 -23.23 24.58
CA SER A 496 6.40 -22.59 23.37
C SER A 496 6.17 -23.38 22.08
N ARG A 497 5.37 -24.46 22.12
CA ARG A 497 4.99 -25.28 20.97
C ARG A 497 3.57 -24.98 20.55
N PHE A 498 3.43 -24.45 19.34
CA PHE A 498 2.19 -23.98 18.75
C PHE A 498 1.79 -24.84 17.55
N SER A 499 0.48 -25.03 17.40
CA SER A 499 -0.14 -25.66 16.25
C SER A 499 -1.18 -24.70 15.68
N PHE A 500 -1.00 -24.30 14.43
CA PHE A 500 -1.94 -23.47 13.68
C PHE A 500 -2.58 -24.30 12.57
N THR A 501 -3.90 -24.39 12.56
CA THR A 501 -4.64 -25.09 11.50
C THR A 501 -5.27 -24.08 10.56
N PHE A 502 -5.07 -24.24 9.25
CA PHE A 502 -5.61 -23.35 8.22
C PHE A 502 -5.98 -24.15 6.96
N SER A 503 -6.76 -23.53 6.07
CA SER A 503 -7.02 -24.09 4.74
C SER A 503 -6.26 -23.29 3.68
N SER A 504 -5.78 -23.95 2.63
CA SER A 504 -5.32 -23.31 1.38
C SER A 504 -5.72 -24.15 0.17
N HIS A 505 -5.64 -23.57 -1.03
CA HIS A 505 -5.82 -24.35 -2.28
C HIS A 505 -4.61 -25.29 -2.46
N PRO A 506 -4.79 -26.55 -2.91
CA PRO A 506 -3.69 -27.54 -2.96
C PRO A 506 -2.67 -27.33 -4.07
N SER A 507 -2.87 -26.37 -4.98
CA SER A 507 -1.88 -26.04 -6.01
C SER A 507 -0.52 -25.75 -5.37
N PRO A 508 0.58 -26.34 -5.88
CA PRO A 508 1.93 -25.92 -5.53
C PRO A 508 2.07 -24.39 -5.58
N GLY A 509 2.75 -23.85 -4.58
CA GLY A 509 2.92 -22.41 -4.35
C GLY A 509 1.76 -21.72 -3.61
N MET A 510 0.57 -22.29 -3.45
CA MET A 510 -0.51 -21.59 -2.71
C MET A 510 -0.28 -21.47 -1.19
N LEU A 511 0.72 -22.19 -0.65
CA LEU A 511 1.24 -21.98 0.71
C LEU A 511 2.17 -20.75 0.82
N ASP A 512 2.62 -20.19 -0.29
CA ASP A 512 3.49 -19.00 -0.34
C ASP A 512 2.75 -17.72 0.03
N LEU A 513 1.43 -17.74 -0.12
CA LEU A 513 0.53 -16.63 0.17
C LEU A 513 -0.04 -16.69 1.61
N VAL A 514 0.39 -17.70 2.38
CA VAL A 514 0.17 -17.79 3.83
C VAL A 514 1.47 -17.37 4.50
N PHE A 515 1.43 -16.43 5.45
CA PHE A 515 2.62 -15.88 6.08
C PHE A 515 2.63 -16.12 7.58
N VAL A 516 3.78 -16.48 8.14
CA VAL A 516 4.01 -16.55 9.58
C VAL A 516 4.99 -15.44 10.00
N ARG A 517 4.59 -14.69 11.03
CA ARG A 517 5.35 -13.61 11.65
C ARG A 517 5.72 -14.01 13.06
N PHE A 518 6.97 -13.80 13.41
CA PHE A 518 7.54 -13.97 14.75
C PHE A 518 7.92 -12.57 15.24
N GLU A 519 7.34 -12.10 16.34
CA GLU A 519 7.66 -10.80 16.93
C GLU A 519 8.14 -10.98 18.36
N VAL A 520 9.33 -10.49 18.66
CA VAL A 520 9.89 -10.44 20.01
C VAL A 520 9.43 -9.14 20.66
N LEU A 521 8.79 -9.28 21.83
CA LEU A 521 8.16 -8.21 22.59
C LEU A 521 8.75 -8.16 24.00
N ASN A 522 9.00 -6.97 24.54
CA ASN A 522 9.39 -6.78 25.95
C ASN A 522 8.14 -6.56 26.82
N ALA A 523 7.91 -7.43 27.81
CA ALA A 523 6.76 -7.37 28.71
C ALA A 523 6.81 -6.25 29.77
N LYS A 524 7.95 -5.57 29.95
CA LYS A 524 8.12 -4.43 30.89
C LYS A 524 7.56 -4.70 32.30
N GLY A 525 7.95 -5.82 32.91
CA GLY A 525 7.48 -6.19 34.25
C GLY A 525 5.99 -6.56 34.36
N ASN A 526 5.24 -6.68 33.24
CA ASN A 526 3.84 -7.11 33.25
C ASN A 526 3.60 -8.39 32.41
N PRO A 527 4.02 -9.58 32.90
CA PRO A 527 3.86 -10.82 32.16
C PRO A 527 2.41 -11.21 31.84
N LYS A 528 1.45 -10.81 32.69
CA LYS A 528 0.05 -11.11 32.49
C LYS A 528 -0.50 -10.42 31.24
N ALA A 529 -0.31 -9.10 31.13
CA ALA A 529 -0.75 -8.34 29.96
C ALA A 529 0.00 -8.73 28.67
N ALA A 530 1.28 -9.11 28.79
CA ALA A 530 2.05 -9.68 27.70
C ALA A 530 1.45 -10.99 27.17
N MET A 531 1.17 -11.96 28.04
CA MET A 531 0.65 -13.27 27.63
C MET A 531 -0.83 -13.22 27.19
N GLU A 532 -1.70 -12.55 27.94
CA GLU A 532 -3.14 -12.50 27.67
C GLU A 532 -3.47 -11.57 26.49
N GLU A 533 -2.96 -10.34 26.51
CA GLU A 533 -3.33 -9.31 25.52
C GLU A 533 -2.30 -9.15 24.39
N GLY A 534 -1.02 -9.43 24.65
CA GLY A 534 0.09 -9.16 23.72
C GLY A 534 0.73 -7.79 23.94
N LYS A 535 0.50 -7.16 25.10
CA LYS A 535 1.05 -5.84 25.42
C LYS A 535 2.55 -5.96 25.74
N GLY A 536 3.37 -5.27 24.94
CA GLY A 536 4.81 -5.14 25.13
C GLY A 536 5.40 -4.20 24.08
N ASP A 537 6.66 -3.81 24.26
CA ASP A 537 7.40 -3.01 23.26
C ASP A 537 8.03 -3.93 22.20
N PRO A 538 7.97 -3.58 20.90
CA PRO A 538 8.65 -4.34 19.86
C PRO A 538 10.17 -4.25 20.02
N VAL A 539 10.81 -5.41 20.12
CA VAL A 539 12.27 -5.57 20.13
C VAL A 539 12.78 -5.88 18.72
N GLY A 540 12.06 -6.75 18.01
CA GLY A 540 12.29 -7.03 16.60
C GLY A 540 11.42 -8.19 16.08
N ALA A 541 11.23 -8.25 14.76
CA ALA A 541 10.37 -9.22 14.10
C ALA A 541 11.06 -9.95 12.95
N TYR A 542 10.48 -11.08 12.53
CA TYR A 542 10.79 -11.77 11.29
C TYR A 542 9.51 -12.35 10.68
N THR A 543 9.32 -12.16 9.37
CA THR A 543 8.14 -12.61 8.64
C THR A 543 8.56 -13.43 7.42
N ILE A 544 7.89 -14.56 7.19
CA ILE A 544 8.19 -15.49 6.08
C ILE A 544 6.93 -16.18 5.55
N GLY A 545 6.88 -16.41 4.23
CA GLY A 545 5.83 -17.22 3.60
C GLY A 545 5.97 -18.70 3.98
N VAL A 546 4.88 -19.36 4.36
CA VAL A 546 4.87 -20.73 4.91
C VAL A 546 5.36 -21.76 3.88
N GLY A 547 5.10 -21.56 2.60
CA GLY A 547 5.66 -22.39 1.51
C GLY A 547 7.16 -22.21 1.26
N ALA A 548 7.77 -21.11 1.74
CA ALA A 548 9.21 -20.86 1.67
C ALA A 548 9.96 -21.15 2.99
N LEU A 549 9.24 -21.41 4.09
CA LEU A 549 9.83 -21.73 5.38
C LEU A 549 10.39 -23.16 5.38
N MET A 550 11.72 -23.27 5.42
CA MET A 550 12.41 -24.54 5.52
C MET A 550 12.10 -25.26 6.85
N PRO A 551 11.79 -26.57 6.82
CA PRO A 551 11.43 -27.33 8.02
C PRO A 551 12.66 -27.69 8.87
N GLY A 552 12.41 -28.04 10.13
CA GLY A 552 13.44 -28.39 11.10
C GLY A 552 13.94 -27.17 11.89
N TYR A 553 15.15 -27.25 12.42
CA TYR A 553 15.73 -26.23 13.30
C TYR A 553 16.33 -25.06 12.51
N ARG A 554 15.89 -23.83 12.75
CA ARG A 554 16.30 -22.63 12.00
C ARG A 554 16.55 -21.43 12.89
N HIS A 555 17.53 -20.61 12.51
CA HIS A 555 17.70 -19.26 13.06
C HIS A 555 17.04 -18.24 12.14
N LEU A 556 16.23 -17.36 12.73
CA LEU A 556 15.58 -16.24 12.07
C LEU A 556 16.34 -14.95 12.45
N PRO A 557 16.89 -14.18 11.50
CA PRO A 557 17.42 -12.86 11.81
C PRO A 557 16.28 -11.92 12.20
N LEU A 558 16.48 -11.07 13.21
CA LEU A 558 15.47 -10.11 13.65
C LEU A 558 15.70 -8.74 13.00
N TYR A 559 14.60 -8.07 12.65
CA TYR A 559 14.57 -6.71 12.11
C TYR A 559 13.80 -5.80 13.06
N ASP A 560 14.15 -4.52 13.15
CA ASP A 560 13.38 -3.56 13.97
C ASP A 560 12.17 -2.94 13.26
N SER A 561 11.50 -2.02 13.95
CA SER A 561 10.30 -1.33 13.48
C SER A 561 10.52 -0.37 12.29
N MET A 562 11.75 -0.25 11.77
CA MET A 562 12.06 0.48 10.53
C MET A 562 12.48 -0.46 9.39
N GLY A 563 12.64 -1.75 9.67
CA GLY A 563 13.15 -2.75 8.73
C GLY A 563 14.68 -2.88 8.71
N ASP A 564 15.40 -2.24 9.63
CA ASP A 564 16.85 -2.42 9.78
C ASP A 564 17.13 -3.78 10.43
N GLN A 565 18.15 -4.52 9.95
CA GLN A 565 18.50 -5.83 10.52
C GLN A 565 19.35 -5.68 11.78
N HIS A 566 18.95 -6.36 12.86
CA HIS A 566 19.80 -6.55 14.03
C HIS A 566 20.90 -7.58 13.71
N LEU A 567 22.15 -7.11 13.59
CA LEU A 567 23.27 -7.91 13.07
C LEU A 567 23.55 -9.21 13.85
N TYR A 568 23.35 -9.20 15.17
CA TYR A 568 23.64 -10.34 16.06
C TYR A 568 22.38 -11.00 16.64
N SER A 569 21.21 -10.40 16.47
CA SER A 569 19.98 -10.80 17.17
C SER A 569 19.18 -11.79 16.34
N THR A 570 18.96 -12.99 16.88
CA THR A 570 18.21 -14.05 16.18
C THR A 570 17.23 -14.76 17.08
N LEU A 571 16.18 -15.33 16.47
CA LEU A 571 15.27 -16.29 17.11
C LEU A 571 15.60 -17.70 16.62
N PHE A 572 15.81 -18.65 17.53
CA PHE A 572 15.96 -20.06 17.21
C PHE A 572 14.62 -20.78 17.35
N ILE A 573 14.19 -21.43 16.26
CA ILE A 573 12.91 -22.13 16.17
C ILE A 573 13.08 -23.56 15.65
N ARG A 574 12.02 -24.35 15.76
CA ARG A 574 11.80 -25.54 14.93
C ARG A 574 10.43 -25.47 14.26
N SER A 575 10.35 -25.78 12.97
CA SER A 575 9.10 -25.75 12.19
C SER A 575 8.80 -27.09 11.51
N LYS A 576 7.51 -27.35 11.24
CA LYS A 576 7.02 -28.36 10.29
C LYS A 576 5.67 -27.92 9.71
N VAL A 577 5.45 -28.13 8.41
CA VAL A 577 4.12 -28.05 7.79
C VAL A 577 3.62 -29.47 7.50
N VAL A 578 2.35 -29.75 7.78
CA VAL A 578 1.71 -31.06 7.58
C VAL A 578 0.37 -30.87 6.86
N ARG A 579 0.13 -31.62 5.79
CA ARG A 579 -1.19 -31.74 5.13
C ARG A 579 -2.07 -32.63 6.01
N THR A 580 -3.24 -32.16 6.45
CA THR A 580 -4.13 -32.93 7.33
C THR A 580 -5.26 -33.58 6.52
N GLY A 581 -5.04 -34.83 6.12
CA GLY A 581 -5.97 -35.61 5.29
C GLY A 581 -5.38 -36.92 4.74
N GLU A 582 -4.05 -37.07 4.73
CA GLU A 582 -3.38 -38.35 4.50
C GLU A 582 -3.31 -39.16 5.80
N SER A 583 -3.69 -40.43 5.73
CA SER A 583 -3.33 -41.43 6.75
C SER A 583 -1.81 -41.62 6.74
N SER A 584 -1.21 -41.67 7.92
CA SER A 584 0.21 -41.98 8.13
C SER A 584 0.54 -43.45 7.87
#